data_AF-A0A1X1ZUW5-F1
#
_entry.id   AF-A0A1X1ZUW5-F1
#
_cell.length_a   1.000
_cell.length_b   1.000
_cell.length_c   1.000
_cell.angle_alpha   90.00
_cell.angle_beta   90.00
_cell.angle_gamma   90.00
#
_symmetry.space_group_name_H-M   'P 1'
#
loop_
_entity.id
_entity.type
_entity.pdbx_description
1 polymer ?
#
loop_
_entity_poly.entity_id
_entity_poly.type
_entity_poly.pdbx_seq_one_letter_code
_entity_poly.pdbx_strand_id
1 'polypeptide(L)'
;MGIATDVLVGPARAPADPYLSAVAMAPGQPINIISRAGWGADESIRRGGPVWGNGIRAGIVHHSATGNDYAPTDSAAIVRSIYQHHALNEGWGDIGYNALVDKYGQVFEGRFGGIAKPVRGVHTGGFNTDTWAVCMIGDLSQAPPTPEQVRAAGQLLGWRLAMDAVNPEGTVALTSAGGPNTRFPRGATPTLPSIFAHRDVGETACPGNAGYAFMERIRDIAARYKQPPSAEDVAQSLNGGAIYDRWQATGGMTGGLGAPTSPEAPSGDSIRYVVFAKGAIYWSPATGAQPLTGRIYEAWATLGYERGPLGLPTSAEIQEPEWIVQNFQHGTLSFNRQTSTVVAVMDGVASVVPPPPAGGPPMQLERFSAARNPVI
;
A
#
# COMPACT_ATOMS: atom_id res chain seq x y z
N MET A 1 22.62 -32.35 -26.03
CA MET A 1 22.74 -32.46 -24.57
C MET A 1 23.68 -31.36 -24.09
N GLY A 2 23.19 -30.47 -23.25
CA GLY A 2 23.88 -29.27 -22.77
C GLY A 2 22.85 -28.25 -22.35
N ILE A 3 22.34 -28.40 -21.12
CA ILE A 3 21.42 -27.47 -20.48
C ILE A 3 22.24 -26.26 -19.99
N ALA A 4 22.05 -25.10 -20.61
CA ALA A 4 22.59 -23.85 -20.10
C ALA A 4 21.55 -23.25 -19.13
N THR A 5 21.79 -23.46 -17.84
CA THR A 5 21.19 -22.68 -16.76
C THR A 5 21.85 -21.30 -16.78
N ASP A 6 21.18 -20.31 -17.34
CA ASP A 6 21.65 -18.92 -17.29
C ASP A 6 21.17 -18.31 -15.97
N VAL A 7 22.02 -18.38 -14.95
CA VAL A 7 21.85 -17.64 -13.70
C VAL A 7 22.18 -16.19 -14.03
N LEU A 8 21.15 -15.35 -14.13
CA LEU A 8 21.31 -13.89 -14.20
C LEU A 8 22.13 -13.44 -12.98
N VAL A 9 23.39 -13.10 -13.23
CA VAL A 9 24.25 -12.37 -12.30
C VAL A 9 23.54 -11.05 -11.98
N GLY A 10 23.21 -10.84 -10.70
CA GLY A 10 22.48 -9.65 -10.26
C GLY A 10 23.20 -8.37 -10.71
N PRO A 11 22.46 -7.32 -11.10
CA PRO A 11 23.07 -6.07 -11.55
C PRO A 11 23.95 -5.49 -10.42
N ALA A 12 25.05 -4.85 -10.82
CA ALA A 12 25.86 -4.06 -9.90
C ALA A 12 24.96 -3.04 -9.17
N ARG A 13 25.06 -2.97 -7.84
CA ARG A 13 24.34 -2.01 -7.00
C ARG A 13 24.57 -0.59 -7.53
N ALA A 14 23.56 -0.02 -8.18
CA ALA A 14 23.52 1.39 -8.51
C ALA A 14 23.42 2.22 -7.22
N PRO A 15 23.92 3.46 -7.19
CA PRO A 15 23.71 4.34 -6.05
C PRO A 15 22.21 4.58 -5.82
N ALA A 16 21.79 4.47 -4.55
CA ALA A 16 20.43 4.71 -4.09
C ALA A 16 19.98 6.15 -4.40
N ASP A 17 18.72 6.33 -4.81
CA ASP A 17 18.10 7.65 -5.05
C ASP A 17 17.35 8.12 -3.77
N PRO A 18 17.93 9.01 -2.93
CA PRO A 18 17.34 9.38 -1.64
C PRO A 18 16.06 10.24 -1.76
N TYR A 19 15.83 10.87 -2.92
CA TYR A 19 14.72 11.80 -3.15
C TYR A 19 13.34 11.12 -3.34
N LEU A 20 13.27 9.79 -3.47
CA LEU A 20 12.03 9.05 -3.73
C LEU A 20 11.44 8.34 -2.50
N SER A 21 12.04 8.55 -1.32
CA SER A 21 11.77 7.77 -0.09
C SER A 21 10.43 8.06 0.63
N ALA A 22 9.57 8.92 0.09
CA ALA A 22 8.30 9.33 0.73
C ALA A 22 7.03 8.93 -0.03
N VAL A 23 7.09 7.93 -0.92
CA VAL A 23 6.03 7.67 -1.93
C VAL A 23 5.20 6.40 -1.66
N ALA A 24 5.38 5.74 -0.51
CA ALA A 24 4.52 4.61 -0.15
C ALA A 24 3.07 5.07 0.09
N MET A 25 2.11 4.41 -0.56
CA MET A 25 0.70 4.75 -0.46
C MET A 25 0.12 4.33 0.89
N ALA A 26 -0.16 5.30 1.77
CA ALA A 26 -1.01 5.06 2.93
C ALA A 26 -2.48 4.85 2.49
N PRO A 27 -3.28 4.06 3.23
CA PRO A 27 -4.70 3.91 2.96
C PRO A 27 -5.41 5.27 2.86
N GLY A 28 -6.16 5.48 1.76
CA GLY A 28 -6.97 6.70 1.55
C GLY A 28 -6.22 7.85 0.86
N GLN A 29 -4.92 7.72 0.59
CA GLN A 29 -4.17 8.69 -0.21
C GLN A 29 -4.44 8.51 -1.72
N PRO A 30 -4.43 9.59 -2.51
CA PRO A 30 -4.39 9.50 -3.97
C PRO A 30 -3.19 8.66 -4.43
N ILE A 31 -3.33 7.94 -5.53
CA ILE A 31 -2.22 7.17 -6.11
C ILE A 31 -1.11 8.14 -6.50
N ASN A 32 0.02 8.06 -5.81
CA ASN A 32 1.19 8.84 -6.17
C ASN A 32 1.98 8.09 -7.26
N ILE A 33 2.10 8.70 -8.42
CA ILE A 33 2.73 8.11 -9.59
C ILE A 33 4.08 8.80 -9.80
N ILE A 34 5.16 8.02 -9.73
CA ILE A 34 6.49 8.45 -10.12
C ILE A 34 6.52 8.47 -11.65
N SER A 35 6.46 9.68 -12.21
CA SER A 35 6.50 9.89 -13.67
C SER A 35 7.79 9.37 -14.30
N ARG A 36 7.80 9.22 -15.62
CA ARG A 36 9.02 8.87 -16.38
C ARG A 36 10.22 9.76 -16.05
N ALA A 37 10.01 11.07 -15.99
CA ALA A 37 11.06 12.00 -15.57
C ALA A 37 11.46 11.77 -14.10
N GLY A 38 10.50 11.47 -13.22
CA GLY A 38 10.73 11.25 -11.79
C GLY A 38 11.61 10.03 -11.48
N TRP A 39 11.53 8.96 -12.26
CA TRP A 39 12.44 7.81 -12.11
C TRP A 39 13.67 7.88 -13.04
N GLY A 40 13.82 8.96 -13.81
CA GLY A 40 14.98 9.18 -14.68
C GLY A 40 14.98 8.33 -15.95
N ALA A 41 13.84 8.24 -16.64
CA ALA A 41 13.75 7.62 -17.95
C ALA A 41 14.68 8.29 -18.96
N ASP A 42 15.60 7.52 -19.53
CA ASP A 42 16.41 7.99 -20.65
C ASP A 42 15.59 7.96 -21.95
N GLU A 43 14.92 9.07 -22.26
CA GLU A 43 14.08 9.15 -23.47
C GLU A 43 14.88 9.04 -24.78
N SER A 44 16.23 9.12 -24.74
CA SER A 44 17.06 9.00 -25.95
C SER A 44 17.14 7.57 -26.50
N ILE A 45 16.95 6.56 -25.64
CA ILE A 45 16.92 5.15 -26.05
C ILE A 45 15.52 4.69 -26.49
N ARG A 46 14.49 5.54 -26.32
CA ARG A 46 13.13 5.24 -26.79
C ARG A 46 13.07 5.28 -28.31
N ARG A 47 12.38 4.31 -28.90
CA ARG A 47 12.13 4.22 -30.34
C ARG A 47 10.63 4.11 -30.61
N GLY A 48 10.17 4.83 -31.62
CA GLY A 48 8.76 4.88 -32.00
C GLY A 48 7.92 5.80 -31.12
N GLY A 49 6.76 6.17 -31.65
CA GLY A 49 5.74 6.94 -30.94
C GLY A 49 4.80 6.04 -30.13
N PRO A 50 4.11 6.60 -29.13
CA PRO A 50 3.04 5.89 -28.44
C PRO A 50 1.90 5.55 -29.41
N VAL A 51 1.28 4.40 -29.19
CA VAL A 51 0.05 4.00 -29.89
C VAL A 51 -1.08 4.04 -28.89
N TRP A 52 -2.12 4.81 -29.18
CA TRP A 52 -3.31 4.90 -28.33
C TRP A 52 -4.45 4.07 -28.90
N GLY A 53 -5.16 3.36 -28.03
CA GLY A 53 -6.48 2.80 -28.33
C GLY A 53 -7.60 3.82 -28.10
N ASN A 54 -8.84 3.38 -28.29
CA ASN A 54 -10.04 4.17 -28.00
C ASN A 54 -10.55 3.99 -26.55
N GLY A 55 -9.75 3.34 -25.72
CA GLY A 55 -10.09 2.93 -24.36
C GLY A 55 -9.41 1.61 -24.02
N ILE A 56 -9.58 1.15 -22.78
CA ILE A 56 -9.18 -0.18 -22.36
C ILE A 56 -10.39 -0.97 -21.90
N ARG A 57 -10.33 -2.29 -22.05
CA ARG A 57 -11.37 -3.23 -21.64
C ARG A 57 -10.89 -4.20 -20.56
N ALA A 58 -9.58 -4.27 -20.31
CA ALA A 58 -9.00 -5.16 -19.31
C ALA A 58 -7.64 -4.68 -18.76
N GLY A 59 -7.33 -5.12 -17.55
CA GLY A 59 -6.02 -5.03 -16.93
C GLY A 59 -5.25 -6.35 -16.98
N ILE A 60 -3.93 -6.31 -17.20
CA ILE A 60 -3.08 -7.50 -17.16
C ILE A 60 -2.00 -7.37 -16.08
N VAL A 61 -1.91 -8.35 -15.19
CA VAL A 61 -0.89 -8.40 -14.14
C VAL A 61 0.30 -9.23 -14.57
N HIS A 62 1.48 -8.67 -14.37
CA HIS A 62 2.79 -9.28 -14.61
C HIS A 62 3.64 -9.25 -13.35
N HIS A 63 4.74 -10.02 -13.36
CA HIS A 63 5.89 -9.74 -12.51
C HIS A 63 7.12 -9.43 -13.38
N SER A 64 8.16 -8.83 -12.82
CA SER A 64 9.40 -8.53 -13.56
C SER A 64 10.38 -9.70 -13.59
N ALA A 65 10.23 -10.68 -12.69
CA ALA A 65 11.17 -11.76 -12.44
C ALA A 65 12.59 -11.28 -12.05
N THR A 66 12.71 -10.05 -11.55
CA THR A 66 13.95 -9.51 -11.00
C THR A 66 14.14 -9.95 -9.55
N GLY A 67 15.34 -9.79 -8.97
CA GLY A 67 15.58 -10.09 -7.56
C GLY A 67 14.68 -9.31 -6.60
N ASN A 68 14.40 -9.91 -5.43
CA ASN A 68 13.54 -9.32 -4.40
C ASN A 68 14.32 -8.56 -3.31
N ASP A 69 15.65 -8.70 -3.26
CA ASP A 69 16.50 -8.02 -2.29
C ASP A 69 16.94 -6.64 -2.81
N TYR A 70 16.11 -5.64 -2.52
CA TYR A 70 16.34 -4.23 -2.85
C TYR A 70 15.67 -3.33 -1.81
N ALA A 71 16.19 -2.13 -1.60
CA ALA A 71 15.60 -1.08 -0.76
C ALA A 71 14.65 -0.18 -1.58
N PRO A 72 13.77 0.63 -0.96
CA PRO A 72 12.84 1.50 -1.70
C PRO A 72 13.58 2.50 -2.62
N THR A 73 14.75 2.96 -2.19
CA THR A 73 15.60 3.87 -2.95
C THR A 73 16.23 3.25 -4.20
N ASP A 74 16.19 1.92 -4.33
CA ASP A 74 16.74 1.19 -5.47
C ASP A 74 15.68 0.99 -6.57
N SER A 75 14.40 1.17 -6.27
CA SER A 75 13.28 0.86 -7.17
C SER A 75 13.37 1.60 -8.51
N ALA A 76 13.74 2.88 -8.50
CA ALA A 76 13.90 3.64 -9.74
C ALA A 76 15.05 3.09 -10.62
N ALA A 77 16.14 2.64 -10.01
CA ALA A 77 17.25 2.00 -10.74
C ALA A 77 16.82 0.67 -11.36
N ILE A 78 16.00 -0.12 -10.66
CA ILE A 78 15.44 -1.37 -11.20
C ILE A 78 14.51 -1.07 -12.40
N VAL A 79 13.65 -0.05 -12.31
CA VAL A 79 12.80 0.38 -13.43
C VAL A 79 13.65 0.81 -14.63
N ARG A 80 14.72 1.59 -14.41
CA ARG A 80 15.67 1.96 -15.49
C ARG A 80 16.33 0.73 -16.13
N SER A 81 16.71 -0.27 -15.34
CA SER A 81 17.29 -1.52 -15.86
C SER A 81 16.29 -2.31 -16.71
N ILE A 82 15.03 -2.43 -16.26
CA ILE A 82 13.97 -3.09 -17.03
C ILE A 82 13.71 -2.33 -18.33
N TYR A 83 13.68 -0.99 -18.26
CA TYR A 83 13.51 -0.14 -19.44
C TYR A 83 14.63 -0.34 -20.46
N GLN A 84 15.89 -0.29 -20.05
CA GLN A 84 17.05 -0.51 -20.92
C GLN A 84 17.00 -1.88 -21.59
N HIS A 85 16.71 -2.93 -20.81
CA HIS A 85 16.58 -4.29 -21.34
C HIS A 85 15.49 -4.39 -22.42
N HIS A 86 14.28 -3.87 -22.13
CA HIS A 86 13.19 -3.89 -23.11
C HIS A 86 13.47 -3.03 -24.36
N ALA A 87 13.99 -1.83 -24.18
CA ALA A 87 14.21 -0.90 -25.28
C ALA A 87 15.34 -1.37 -26.21
N LEU A 88 16.44 -1.86 -25.63
CA LEU A 88 17.69 -2.15 -26.34
C LEU A 88 17.85 -3.65 -26.66
N ASN A 89 17.75 -4.52 -25.66
CA ASN A 89 18.03 -5.96 -25.82
C ASN A 89 16.88 -6.69 -26.51
N GLU A 90 15.65 -6.48 -26.04
CA GLU A 90 14.44 -7.04 -26.66
C GLU A 90 13.99 -6.25 -27.90
N GLY A 91 14.53 -5.04 -28.06
CA GLY A 91 14.29 -4.19 -29.21
C GLY A 91 12.90 -3.55 -29.27
N TRP A 92 12.12 -3.62 -28.19
CA TRP A 92 10.72 -3.15 -28.14
C TRP A 92 10.57 -1.63 -28.26
N GLY A 93 11.68 -0.89 -28.14
CA GLY A 93 11.71 0.56 -28.27
C GLY A 93 11.17 1.32 -27.07
N ASP A 94 10.52 0.66 -26.12
CA ASP A 94 10.18 1.22 -24.82
C ASP A 94 9.96 0.10 -23.79
N ILE A 95 9.78 0.46 -22.52
CA ILE A 95 9.32 -0.48 -21.50
C ILE A 95 7.96 -1.07 -21.89
N GLY A 96 7.84 -2.40 -21.79
CA GLY A 96 6.68 -3.13 -22.33
C GLY A 96 5.35 -2.90 -21.59
N TYR A 97 5.44 -2.62 -20.28
CA TYR A 97 4.30 -2.46 -19.37
C TYR A 97 3.85 -1.00 -19.30
N ASN A 98 2.57 -0.76 -19.00
CA ASN A 98 2.06 0.59 -18.82
C ASN A 98 2.46 1.21 -17.48
N ALA A 99 2.57 0.39 -16.43
CA ALA A 99 3.07 0.80 -15.14
C ALA A 99 3.78 -0.34 -14.42
N LEU A 100 4.58 0.01 -13.42
CA LEU A 100 5.27 -0.91 -12.54
C LEU A 100 4.99 -0.56 -11.08
N VAL A 101 4.94 -1.57 -10.22
CA VAL A 101 4.71 -1.40 -8.78
C VAL A 101 5.74 -2.20 -8.01
N ASP A 102 6.50 -1.54 -7.15
CA ASP A 102 7.51 -2.21 -6.31
C ASP A 102 6.92 -2.85 -5.06
N LYS A 103 7.76 -3.56 -4.30
CA LYS A 103 7.37 -4.23 -3.05
C LYS A 103 7.03 -3.27 -1.89
N TYR A 104 7.19 -1.96 -2.09
CA TYR A 104 6.89 -0.91 -1.12
C TYR A 104 5.63 -0.12 -1.50
N GLY A 105 4.98 -0.50 -2.61
CA GLY A 105 3.79 0.17 -3.13
C GLY A 105 4.09 1.44 -3.92
N GLN A 106 5.34 1.72 -4.28
CA GLN A 106 5.67 2.83 -5.18
C GLN A 106 5.22 2.49 -6.60
N VAL A 107 4.47 3.40 -7.23
CA VAL A 107 3.95 3.25 -8.59
C VAL A 107 4.80 4.05 -9.56
N PHE A 108 5.26 3.40 -10.63
CA PHE A 108 6.07 4.02 -11.68
C PHE A 108 5.30 4.04 -12.99
N GLU A 109 5.28 5.19 -13.67
CA GLU A 109 4.83 5.27 -15.05
C GLU A 109 5.77 4.48 -15.95
N GLY A 110 5.23 3.47 -16.64
CA GLY A 110 5.98 2.65 -17.58
C GLY A 110 5.96 3.28 -18.97
N ARG A 111 5.24 2.65 -19.89
CA ARG A 111 5.27 2.98 -21.31
C ARG A 111 4.90 4.44 -21.60
N PHE A 112 5.72 5.09 -22.41
CA PHE A 112 5.54 6.47 -22.86
C PHE A 112 4.20 6.64 -23.58
N GLY A 113 3.58 7.81 -23.40
CA GLY A 113 2.28 8.14 -24.00
C GLY A 113 1.23 8.58 -22.97
N GLY A 114 1.55 8.52 -21.68
CA GLY A 114 0.75 9.03 -20.56
C GLY A 114 0.02 7.93 -19.80
N ILE A 115 0.31 7.82 -18.49
CA ILE A 115 -0.23 6.77 -17.61
C ILE A 115 -1.77 6.68 -17.57
N ALA A 116 -2.48 7.81 -17.71
CA ALA A 116 -3.94 7.87 -17.73
C ALA A 116 -4.56 7.55 -19.11
N LYS A 117 -3.74 7.35 -20.15
CA LYS A 117 -4.22 7.12 -21.52
C LYS A 117 -4.25 5.63 -21.86
N PRO A 118 -5.06 5.20 -22.84
CA PRO A 118 -5.09 3.82 -23.34
C PRO A 118 -3.88 3.52 -24.24
N VAL A 119 -2.67 3.67 -23.70
CA VAL A 119 -1.43 3.38 -24.42
C VAL A 119 -1.30 1.88 -24.61
N ARG A 120 -1.10 1.43 -25.85
CA ARG A 120 -0.87 0.01 -26.17
C ARG A 120 0.54 -0.40 -25.75
N GLY A 121 0.64 -1.39 -24.87
CA GLY A 121 1.88 -2.05 -24.46
C GLY A 121 2.40 -3.07 -25.47
N VAL A 122 3.47 -3.77 -25.08
CA VAL A 122 3.96 -5.00 -25.76
C VAL A 122 4.20 -6.13 -24.76
N HIS A 123 3.52 -6.08 -23.62
CA HIS A 123 3.69 -6.96 -22.47
C HIS A 123 3.10 -8.37 -22.68
N THR A 124 2.07 -8.51 -23.52
CA THR A 124 1.32 -9.77 -23.66
C THR A 124 1.01 -10.04 -25.12
N GLY A 125 1.83 -10.89 -25.75
CA GLY A 125 1.63 -11.33 -27.13
C GLY A 125 0.19 -11.82 -27.36
N GLY A 126 -0.42 -11.43 -28.47
CA GLY A 126 -1.82 -11.72 -28.77
C GLY A 126 -2.83 -10.77 -28.12
N PHE A 127 -2.54 -10.15 -26.97
CA PHE A 127 -3.54 -9.43 -26.16
C PHE A 127 -3.13 -8.01 -25.74
N ASN A 128 -2.20 -7.36 -26.45
CA ASN A 128 -1.81 -5.96 -26.16
C ASN A 128 -2.88 -4.92 -26.53
N THR A 129 -3.84 -5.26 -27.41
CA THR A 129 -4.90 -4.33 -27.83
C THR A 129 -6.01 -4.26 -26.78
N ASP A 130 -6.49 -3.05 -26.48
CA ASP A 130 -7.52 -2.75 -25.48
C ASP A 130 -7.17 -3.21 -24.06
N THR A 131 -5.90 -3.44 -23.75
CA THR A 131 -5.44 -3.84 -22.42
C THR A 131 -4.42 -2.88 -21.86
N TRP A 132 -4.27 -2.92 -20.54
CA TRP A 132 -3.32 -2.08 -19.80
C TRP A 132 -2.62 -2.91 -18.74
N ALA A 133 -1.29 -2.90 -18.70
CA ALA A 133 -0.53 -3.79 -17.84
C ALA A 133 0.16 -3.12 -16.66
N VAL A 134 0.05 -3.78 -15.51
CA VAL A 134 0.84 -3.52 -14.32
C VAL A 134 1.85 -4.65 -14.13
N CYS A 135 3.13 -4.31 -13.97
CA CYS A 135 4.17 -5.25 -13.60
C CYS A 135 4.55 -5.07 -12.12
N MET A 136 4.34 -6.10 -11.32
CA MET A 136 4.85 -6.17 -9.95
C MET A 136 6.34 -6.48 -9.97
N ILE A 137 7.18 -5.55 -9.49
CA ILE A 137 8.64 -5.71 -9.50
C ILE A 137 9.04 -6.78 -8.47
N GLY A 138 9.66 -7.85 -8.95
CA GLY A 138 10.17 -8.97 -8.15
C GLY A 138 9.99 -10.32 -8.85
N ASP A 139 10.63 -11.34 -8.28
CA ASP A 139 10.40 -12.74 -8.57
C ASP A 139 9.35 -13.27 -7.60
N LEU A 140 8.13 -13.35 -8.11
CA LEU A 140 6.95 -13.82 -7.39
C LEU A 140 6.63 -15.29 -7.69
N SER A 141 7.63 -16.07 -8.13
CA SER A 141 7.47 -17.51 -8.34
C SER A 141 7.21 -18.25 -7.03
N GLN A 142 7.98 -17.93 -5.98
CA GLN A 142 7.89 -18.54 -4.64
C GLN A 142 7.61 -17.52 -3.54
N ALA A 143 8.26 -16.35 -3.60
CA ALA A 143 8.04 -15.29 -2.63
C ALA A 143 6.70 -14.58 -2.91
N PRO A 144 5.80 -14.45 -1.93
CA PRO A 144 4.56 -13.71 -2.13
C PRO A 144 4.84 -12.21 -2.30
N PRO A 145 4.01 -11.50 -3.09
CA PRO A 145 4.06 -10.03 -3.11
C PRO A 145 3.73 -9.49 -1.71
N THR A 146 4.29 -8.33 -1.38
CA THR A 146 3.98 -7.64 -0.13
C THR A 146 2.55 -7.08 -0.16
N PRO A 147 1.91 -6.88 1.00
CA PRO A 147 0.59 -6.25 1.07
C PRO A 147 0.53 -4.89 0.37
N GLU A 148 1.59 -4.09 0.47
CA GLU A 148 1.71 -2.76 -0.13
C GLU A 148 1.74 -2.84 -1.66
N GLN A 149 2.46 -3.82 -2.21
CA GLN A 149 2.52 -4.06 -3.65
C GLN A 149 1.18 -4.50 -4.22
N VAL A 150 0.51 -5.45 -3.55
CA VAL A 150 -0.83 -5.93 -3.94
C VAL A 150 -1.85 -4.78 -3.89
N ARG A 151 -1.79 -3.95 -2.83
CA ARG A 151 -2.64 -2.78 -2.67
C ARG A 151 -2.43 -1.77 -3.79
N ALA A 152 -1.19 -1.37 -4.04
CA ALA A 152 -0.87 -0.38 -5.06
C ALA A 152 -1.23 -0.88 -6.46
N ALA A 153 -0.98 -2.16 -6.77
CA ALA A 153 -1.38 -2.77 -8.05
C ALA A 153 -2.91 -2.78 -8.22
N GLY A 154 -3.66 -3.20 -7.19
CA GLY A 154 -5.12 -3.19 -7.20
C GLY A 154 -5.71 -1.79 -7.33
N GLN A 155 -5.24 -0.82 -6.53
CA GLN A 155 -5.70 0.57 -6.60
C GLN A 155 -5.41 1.20 -7.96
N LEU A 156 -4.22 0.96 -8.52
CA LEU A 156 -3.83 1.45 -9.84
C LEU A 156 -4.71 0.89 -10.95
N LEU A 157 -4.98 -0.41 -10.92
CA LEU A 157 -5.89 -1.04 -11.88
C LEU A 157 -7.32 -0.55 -11.71
N GLY A 158 -7.81 -0.40 -10.48
CA GLY A 158 -9.13 0.15 -10.19
C GLY A 158 -9.29 1.57 -10.72
N TRP A 159 -8.32 2.45 -10.42
CA TRP A 159 -8.27 3.82 -10.92
C TRP A 159 -8.28 3.87 -12.45
N ARG A 160 -7.42 3.06 -13.09
CA ARG A 160 -7.30 3.06 -14.54
C ARG A 160 -8.59 2.53 -15.19
N LEU A 161 -9.09 1.36 -14.77
CA LEU A 161 -10.29 0.73 -15.34
C LEU A 161 -11.54 1.61 -15.19
N ALA A 162 -11.64 2.37 -14.11
CA ALA A 162 -12.78 3.25 -13.88
C ALA A 162 -12.88 4.43 -14.85
N MET A 163 -11.78 4.85 -15.49
CA MET A 163 -11.84 5.88 -16.54
C MET A 163 -12.55 5.39 -17.81
N ASP A 164 -12.56 4.07 -18.03
CA ASP A 164 -13.21 3.42 -19.18
C ASP A 164 -14.47 2.64 -18.75
N ALA A 165 -14.96 2.88 -17.52
CA ALA A 165 -16.15 2.23 -16.93
C ALA A 165 -16.09 0.69 -16.95
N VAL A 166 -14.89 0.10 -16.85
CA VAL A 166 -14.72 -1.36 -16.78
C VAL A 166 -14.91 -1.82 -15.34
N ASN A 167 -15.77 -2.82 -15.13
CA ASN A 167 -15.93 -3.48 -13.83
C ASN A 167 -14.73 -4.38 -13.54
N PRO A 168 -13.93 -4.13 -12.47
CA PRO A 168 -12.76 -4.96 -12.14
C PRO A 168 -13.08 -6.43 -11.81
N GLU A 169 -14.27 -6.71 -11.28
CA GLU A 169 -14.76 -8.07 -10.98
C GLU A 169 -15.51 -8.70 -12.17
N GLY A 170 -15.65 -7.95 -13.28
CA GLY A 170 -16.33 -8.40 -14.47
C GLY A 170 -15.53 -9.39 -15.31
N THR A 171 -16.08 -9.70 -16.48
CA THR A 171 -15.41 -10.47 -17.52
C THR A 171 -15.45 -9.72 -18.85
N VAL A 172 -14.56 -10.11 -19.76
CA VAL A 172 -14.36 -9.45 -21.05
C VAL A 172 -13.98 -10.49 -22.11
N ALA A 173 -14.56 -10.36 -23.30
CA ALA A 173 -14.17 -11.13 -24.47
C ALA A 173 -13.10 -10.35 -25.27
N LEU A 174 -11.88 -10.91 -25.38
CA LEU A 174 -10.75 -10.27 -26.06
C LEU A 174 -10.28 -11.10 -27.25
N THR A 175 -10.19 -10.50 -28.43
CA THR A 175 -9.74 -11.20 -29.64
C THR A 175 -8.21 -11.27 -29.68
N SER A 176 -7.67 -12.48 -29.73
CA SER A 176 -6.24 -12.72 -29.87
C SER A 176 -5.74 -12.28 -31.24
N ALA A 177 -4.67 -11.49 -31.26
CA ALA A 177 -3.90 -11.23 -32.47
C ALA A 177 -3.04 -12.45 -32.90
N GLY A 178 -3.04 -13.54 -32.12
CA GLY A 178 -2.14 -14.67 -32.28
C GLY A 178 -0.68 -14.30 -32.03
N GLY A 179 0.21 -15.22 -32.39
CA GLY A 179 1.65 -15.04 -32.25
C GLY A 179 2.31 -16.21 -31.52
N PRO A 180 3.65 -16.26 -31.47
CA PRO A 180 4.39 -17.40 -30.95
C PRO A 180 4.25 -17.58 -29.44
N ASN A 181 3.87 -16.54 -28.70
CA ASN A 181 3.90 -16.51 -27.24
C ASN A 181 2.50 -16.58 -26.58
N THR A 182 1.46 -16.88 -27.35
CA THR A 182 0.08 -17.02 -26.84
C THR A 182 -0.49 -18.40 -27.17
N ARG A 183 -1.31 -18.91 -26.25
CA ARG A 183 -2.07 -20.16 -26.43
C ARG A 183 -3.27 -20.01 -27.38
N PHE A 184 -3.64 -18.78 -27.72
CA PHE A 184 -4.83 -18.50 -28.49
C PHE A 184 -4.46 -18.16 -29.94
N PRO A 185 -4.96 -18.92 -30.94
CA PRO A 185 -4.71 -18.59 -32.34
C PRO A 185 -5.33 -17.24 -32.70
N ARG A 186 -4.85 -16.65 -33.80
CA ARG A 186 -5.37 -15.38 -34.31
C ARG A 186 -6.89 -15.47 -34.55
N GLY A 187 -7.64 -14.52 -34.01
CA GLY A 187 -9.10 -14.44 -34.12
C GLY A 187 -9.87 -15.18 -33.02
N ALA A 188 -9.22 -16.04 -32.23
CA ALA A 188 -9.87 -16.62 -31.05
C ALA A 188 -10.25 -15.54 -30.05
N THR A 189 -11.43 -15.64 -29.44
CA THR A 189 -11.97 -14.63 -28.52
C THR A 189 -12.36 -15.26 -27.19
N PRO A 190 -11.39 -15.62 -26.33
CA PRO A 190 -11.69 -16.13 -24.99
C PRO A 190 -12.37 -15.07 -24.11
N THR A 191 -13.24 -15.55 -23.22
CA THR A 191 -13.77 -14.76 -22.11
C THR A 191 -12.82 -14.86 -20.92
N LEU A 192 -12.33 -13.71 -20.46
CA LEU A 192 -11.35 -13.57 -19.40
C LEU A 192 -11.93 -12.69 -18.28
N PRO A 193 -11.46 -12.80 -17.03
CA PRO A 193 -11.72 -11.78 -16.03
C PRO A 193 -11.23 -10.40 -16.51
N SER A 194 -11.90 -9.32 -16.12
CA SER A 194 -11.50 -7.95 -16.52
C SER A 194 -10.12 -7.54 -16.00
N ILE A 195 -9.63 -8.20 -14.93
CA ILE A 195 -8.22 -8.19 -14.55
C ILE A 195 -7.72 -9.64 -14.57
N PHE A 196 -6.72 -9.93 -15.40
CA PHE A 196 -6.20 -11.29 -15.55
C PHE A 196 -4.67 -11.31 -15.55
N ALA A 197 -4.09 -12.49 -15.39
CA ALA A 197 -2.65 -12.67 -15.33
C ALA A 197 -2.08 -12.96 -16.72
N HIS A 198 -0.81 -12.62 -16.96
CA HIS A 198 -0.14 -12.96 -18.22
C HIS A 198 -0.25 -14.47 -18.55
N ARG A 199 -0.05 -15.34 -17.56
CA ARG A 199 -0.18 -16.80 -17.71
C ARG A 199 -1.56 -17.28 -18.13
N ASP A 200 -2.62 -16.45 -18.08
CA ASP A 200 -3.96 -16.88 -18.49
C ASP A 200 -4.07 -16.96 -20.01
N VAL A 201 -3.25 -16.19 -20.73
CA VAL A 201 -3.26 -16.10 -22.20
C VAL A 201 -1.93 -16.43 -22.88
N GLY A 202 -0.83 -16.33 -22.15
CA GLY A 202 0.53 -16.56 -22.64
C GLY A 202 1.10 -17.93 -22.26
N GLU A 203 2.11 -18.37 -23.01
CA GLU A 203 2.96 -19.51 -22.65
C GLU A 203 4.03 -19.06 -21.65
N THR A 204 3.62 -18.83 -20.40
CA THR A 204 4.49 -18.25 -19.37
C THR A 204 4.02 -18.62 -17.96
N ALA A 205 4.96 -18.58 -17.01
CA ALA A 205 4.66 -18.64 -15.58
C ALA A 205 4.31 -17.26 -14.98
N CYS A 206 4.46 -16.15 -15.70
CA CYS A 206 4.19 -14.81 -15.19
C CYS A 206 2.71 -14.65 -14.73
N PRO A 207 2.39 -14.11 -13.54
CA PRO A 207 3.21 -13.34 -12.61
C PRO A 207 3.85 -14.16 -11.47
N GLY A 208 4.25 -15.41 -11.74
CA GLY A 208 4.77 -16.34 -10.73
C GLY A 208 3.65 -16.99 -9.90
N ASN A 209 3.92 -18.16 -9.29
CA ASN A 209 2.88 -18.92 -8.60
C ASN A 209 2.38 -18.21 -7.34
N ALA A 210 3.31 -17.65 -6.56
CA ALA A 210 2.95 -16.86 -5.39
C ALA A 210 2.21 -15.58 -5.79
N GLY A 211 2.65 -14.87 -6.84
CA GLY A 211 1.94 -13.70 -7.35
C GLY A 211 0.54 -14.00 -7.88
N TYR A 212 0.37 -15.11 -8.61
CA TYR A 212 -0.91 -15.51 -9.18
C TYR A 212 -1.98 -15.83 -8.12
N ALA A 213 -1.57 -16.29 -6.93
CA ALA A 213 -2.48 -16.54 -5.82
C ALA A 213 -3.20 -15.27 -5.32
N PHE A 214 -2.69 -14.07 -5.63
CA PHE A 214 -3.28 -12.79 -5.21
C PHE A 214 -4.20 -12.14 -6.25
N MET A 215 -4.46 -12.79 -7.40
CA MET A 215 -5.26 -12.20 -8.47
C MET A 215 -6.70 -11.85 -8.03
N GLU A 216 -7.31 -12.67 -7.18
CA GLU A 216 -8.63 -12.36 -6.59
C GLU A 216 -8.56 -11.12 -5.70
N ARG A 217 -7.59 -11.08 -4.77
CA ARG A 217 -7.37 -9.92 -3.91
C ARG A 217 -7.11 -8.63 -4.68
N ILE A 218 -6.37 -8.69 -5.79
CA ILE A 218 -6.14 -7.52 -6.67
C ILE A 218 -7.44 -7.03 -7.29
N ARG A 219 -8.33 -7.93 -7.74
CA ARG A 219 -9.66 -7.57 -8.27
C ARG A 219 -10.53 -6.91 -7.22
N ASP A 220 -10.56 -7.48 -6.01
CA ASP A 220 -11.34 -6.93 -4.90
C ASP A 220 -10.91 -5.50 -4.55
N ILE A 221 -9.59 -5.27 -4.46
CA ILE A 221 -9.03 -3.93 -4.18
C ILE A 221 -9.37 -2.97 -5.33
N ALA A 222 -9.24 -3.42 -6.59
CA ALA A 222 -9.56 -2.60 -7.75
C ALA A 222 -11.05 -2.21 -7.79
N ALA A 223 -11.96 -3.13 -7.47
CA ALA A 223 -13.40 -2.88 -7.41
C ALA A 223 -13.76 -1.84 -6.34
N ARG A 224 -12.99 -1.79 -5.26
CA ARG A 224 -13.19 -0.89 -4.13
C ARG A 224 -12.35 0.38 -4.19
N TYR A 225 -11.63 0.68 -5.28
CA TYR A 225 -10.69 1.81 -5.29
C TYR A 225 -11.34 3.19 -4.99
N LYS A 226 -12.64 3.35 -5.27
CA LYS A 226 -13.41 4.57 -4.94
C LYS A 226 -13.94 4.60 -3.51
N GLN A 227 -13.91 3.47 -2.80
CA GLN A 227 -14.37 3.34 -1.43
C GLN A 227 -13.23 3.73 -0.47
N PRO A 228 -13.56 4.26 0.72
CA PRO A 228 -12.55 4.40 1.76
C PRO A 228 -11.94 3.03 2.10
N PRO A 229 -10.67 2.98 2.54
CA PRO A 229 -10.01 1.74 2.90
C PRO A 229 -10.81 0.98 3.97
N SER A 230 -10.91 -0.34 3.81
CA SER A 230 -11.49 -1.17 4.86
C SER A 230 -10.57 -1.24 6.08
N ALA A 231 -11.10 -1.66 7.23
CA ALA A 231 -10.27 -1.92 8.41
C ALA A 231 -9.12 -2.90 8.12
N GLU A 232 -9.36 -3.93 7.29
CA GLU A 232 -8.34 -4.89 6.88
C GLU A 232 -7.25 -4.24 6.03
N ASP A 233 -7.62 -3.30 5.17
CA ASP A 233 -6.68 -2.52 4.38
C ASP A 233 -5.77 -1.67 5.25
N VAL A 234 -6.37 -0.99 6.23
CA VAL A 234 -5.61 -0.23 7.22
C VAL A 234 -4.71 -1.15 8.03
N ALA A 235 -5.23 -2.26 8.56
CA ALA A 235 -4.44 -3.23 9.32
C ALA A 235 -3.23 -3.76 8.54
N GLN A 236 -3.43 -4.13 7.27
CA GLN A 236 -2.34 -4.59 6.40
C GLN A 236 -1.26 -3.52 6.23
N SER A 237 -1.61 -2.24 6.11
CA SER A 237 -0.63 -1.16 5.96
C SER A 237 0.22 -0.88 7.21
N LEU A 238 -0.22 -1.38 8.37
CA LEU A 238 0.52 -1.23 9.63
C LEU A 238 1.53 -2.38 9.84
N ASN A 239 1.48 -3.43 9.02
CA ASN A 239 2.24 -4.65 9.21
C ASN A 239 3.76 -4.40 9.28
N GLY A 240 4.44 -5.06 10.20
CA GLY A 240 5.87 -4.88 10.46
C GLY A 240 6.24 -3.64 11.29
N GLY A 241 5.25 -2.82 11.70
CA GLY A 241 5.43 -1.74 12.66
C GLY A 241 5.21 -2.18 14.11
N ALA A 242 5.92 -1.55 15.05
CA ALA A 242 5.80 -1.86 16.48
C ALA A 242 4.36 -1.69 17.02
N ILE A 243 3.59 -0.76 16.44
CA ILE A 243 2.18 -0.56 16.78
C ILE A 243 1.34 -1.77 16.36
N TYR A 244 1.54 -2.28 15.13
CA TYR A 244 0.83 -3.45 14.63
C TYR A 244 1.17 -4.71 15.42
N ASP A 245 2.44 -4.94 15.72
CA ASP A 245 2.87 -6.08 16.53
C ASP A 245 2.19 -6.05 17.91
N ARG A 246 2.11 -4.87 18.52
CA ARG A 246 1.40 -4.68 19.79
C ARG A 246 -0.11 -4.93 19.64
N TRP A 247 -0.74 -4.41 18.60
CA TRP A 247 -2.16 -4.61 18.33
C TRP A 247 -2.51 -6.10 18.13
N GLN A 248 -1.71 -6.81 17.33
CA GLN A 248 -1.84 -8.26 17.13
C GLN A 248 -1.69 -9.02 18.45
N ALA A 249 -0.69 -8.68 19.27
CA ALA A 249 -0.50 -9.28 20.59
C ALA A 249 -1.67 -9.04 21.56
N THR A 250 -2.49 -8.01 21.32
CA THR A 250 -3.71 -7.71 22.09
C THR A 250 -5.01 -8.28 21.48
N GLY A 251 -4.89 -9.18 20.49
CA GLY A 251 -6.03 -9.87 19.88
C GLY A 251 -6.49 -9.29 18.54
N GLY A 252 -5.80 -8.30 17.98
CA GLY A 252 -6.07 -7.78 16.64
C GLY A 252 -7.52 -7.31 16.45
N MET A 253 -8.12 -7.67 15.32
CA MET A 253 -9.49 -7.27 14.93
C MET A 253 -10.56 -7.62 15.97
N THR A 254 -10.38 -8.71 16.70
CA THR A 254 -11.32 -9.21 17.71
C THR A 254 -10.95 -8.79 19.14
N GLY A 255 -9.80 -8.12 19.31
CA GLY A 255 -9.25 -7.70 20.59
C GLY A 255 -9.94 -6.47 21.20
N GLY A 256 -9.42 -6.04 22.35
CA GLY A 256 -9.96 -4.93 23.13
C GLY A 256 -9.97 -3.58 22.39
N LEU A 257 -8.98 -3.35 21.52
CA LEU A 257 -8.89 -2.15 20.66
C LEU A 257 -9.83 -2.22 19.43
N GLY A 258 -10.08 -3.43 18.92
CA GLY A 258 -10.84 -3.65 17.69
C GLY A 258 -10.09 -3.25 16.41
N ALA A 259 -10.85 -3.01 15.35
CA ALA A 259 -10.33 -2.64 14.03
C ALA A 259 -9.59 -1.29 14.03
N PRO A 260 -8.48 -1.16 13.28
CA PRO A 260 -7.85 0.14 13.07
C PRO A 260 -8.74 1.02 12.18
N THR A 261 -8.80 2.30 12.53
CA THR A 261 -9.61 3.30 11.84
C THR A 261 -8.76 4.40 11.20
N SER A 262 -7.46 4.45 11.49
CA SER A 262 -6.49 5.34 10.86
C SER A 262 -5.23 4.58 10.41
N PRO A 263 -4.53 5.06 9.38
CA PRO A 263 -3.12 4.72 9.17
C PRO A 263 -2.25 5.12 10.38
N GLU A 264 -1.00 4.68 10.39
CA GLU A 264 -0.01 5.19 11.34
C GLU A 264 0.33 6.65 11.00
N ALA A 265 0.14 7.52 11.99
CA ALA A 265 0.32 8.95 11.85
C ALA A 265 1.38 9.49 12.82
N PRO A 266 2.15 10.52 12.43
CA PRO A 266 3.08 11.18 13.33
C PRO A 266 2.36 12.14 14.29
N SER A 267 2.85 12.25 15.53
CA SER A 267 2.58 13.41 16.39
C SER A 267 3.88 14.04 16.88
N GLY A 268 4.27 15.18 16.29
CA GLY A 268 5.61 15.71 16.49
C GLY A 268 6.69 14.82 15.87
N ASP A 269 7.95 15.00 16.27
CA ASP A 269 9.09 14.46 15.53
C ASP A 269 9.27 12.94 15.70
N SER A 270 9.09 12.41 16.92
CA SER A 270 9.44 11.02 17.27
C SER A 270 8.27 10.13 17.68
N ILE A 271 7.04 10.65 17.70
CA ILE A 271 5.86 9.88 18.14
C ILE A 271 5.11 9.39 16.92
N ARG A 272 4.60 8.16 17.01
CA ARG A 272 3.68 7.55 16.05
C ARG A 272 2.44 7.07 16.79
N TYR A 273 1.30 7.12 16.13
CA TYR A 273 0.07 6.59 16.71
C TYR A 273 -0.85 6.00 15.65
N VAL A 274 -1.72 5.08 16.08
CA VAL A 274 -2.83 4.54 15.30
C VAL A 274 -4.08 4.61 16.16
N VAL A 275 -5.18 5.04 15.56
CA VAL A 275 -6.51 5.02 16.18
C VAL A 275 -7.21 3.72 15.79
N PHE A 276 -7.88 3.12 16.77
CA PHE A 276 -8.69 1.92 16.65
C PHE A 276 -10.13 2.22 17.08
N ALA A 277 -11.05 1.33 16.71
CA ALA A 277 -12.47 1.49 17.01
C ALA A 277 -12.80 1.75 18.50
N LYS A 278 -11.95 1.27 19.42
CA LYS A 278 -12.16 1.36 20.87
C LYS A 278 -10.98 1.96 21.65
N GLY A 279 -10.04 2.61 20.97
CA GLY A 279 -8.86 3.17 21.63
C GLY A 279 -7.76 3.61 20.66
N ALA A 280 -6.54 3.71 21.17
CA ALA A 280 -5.38 4.06 20.36
C ALA A 280 -4.13 3.29 20.84
N ILE A 281 -3.14 3.15 19.98
CA ILE A 281 -1.79 2.77 20.39
C ILE A 281 -0.86 3.92 20.03
N TYR A 282 -0.04 4.32 20.99
CA TYR A 282 1.02 5.31 20.82
C TYR A 282 2.38 4.64 20.92
N TRP A 283 3.31 5.03 20.06
CA TRP A 283 4.68 4.57 20.07
C TRP A 283 5.66 5.74 20.11
N SER A 284 6.72 5.58 20.89
CA SER A 284 7.92 6.39 20.84
C SER A 284 9.15 5.53 21.15
N PRO A 285 10.38 5.98 20.80
CA PRO A 285 11.60 5.28 21.20
C PRO A 285 11.74 5.09 22.71
N ALA A 286 11.18 6.01 23.52
CA ALA A 286 11.30 5.97 24.97
C ALA A 286 10.28 5.05 25.64
N THR A 287 9.07 4.92 25.08
CA THR A 287 7.94 4.23 25.73
C THR A 287 7.58 2.89 25.10
N GLY A 288 8.03 2.64 23.86
CA GLY A 288 7.51 1.56 23.04
C GLY A 288 6.03 1.76 22.69
N ALA A 289 5.40 0.73 22.11
CA ALA A 289 4.00 0.76 21.70
C ALA A 289 3.09 0.45 22.90
N GLN A 290 2.31 1.43 23.34
CA GLN A 290 1.43 1.32 24.50
C GLN A 290 -0.05 1.51 24.09
N PRO A 291 -0.91 0.53 24.38
CA PRO A 291 -2.34 0.63 24.11
C PRO A 291 -3.03 1.45 25.19
N LEU A 292 -3.98 2.29 24.76
CA LEU A 292 -4.94 2.94 25.63
C LEU A 292 -6.36 2.57 25.18
N THR A 293 -7.19 2.14 26.13
CA THR A 293 -8.58 1.77 25.88
C THR A 293 -9.53 2.36 26.92
N GLY A 294 -10.83 2.23 26.64
CA GLY A 294 -11.91 2.50 27.60
C GLY A 294 -11.81 3.84 28.33
N ARG A 295 -12.08 3.80 29.64
CA ARG A 295 -12.20 5.01 30.47
C ARG A 295 -10.89 5.75 30.67
N ILE A 296 -9.76 5.06 30.66
CA ILE A 296 -8.46 5.72 30.76
C ILE A 296 -8.16 6.49 29.48
N TYR A 297 -8.40 5.91 28.31
CA TYR A 297 -8.23 6.61 27.04
C TYR A 297 -9.14 7.83 26.93
N GLU A 298 -10.42 7.70 27.32
CA GLU A 298 -11.37 8.80 27.39
C GLU A 298 -10.89 9.94 28.30
N ALA A 299 -10.40 9.63 29.50
CA ALA A 299 -9.89 10.63 30.43
C ALA A 299 -8.59 11.27 29.96
N TRP A 300 -7.68 10.50 29.35
CA TRP A 300 -6.46 11.07 28.77
C TRP A 300 -6.76 12.00 27.60
N ALA A 301 -7.79 11.68 26.80
CA ALA A 301 -8.26 12.55 25.73
C ALA A 301 -8.76 13.92 26.25
N THR A 302 -9.52 13.94 27.35
CA THR A 302 -10.00 15.22 27.94
C THR A 302 -8.85 16.07 28.52
N LEU A 303 -7.74 15.42 28.88
CA LEU A 303 -6.52 16.09 29.35
C LEU A 303 -5.60 16.56 28.21
N GLY A 304 -5.98 16.35 26.95
CA GLY A 304 -5.23 16.85 25.79
C GLY A 304 -4.26 15.84 25.17
N TYR A 305 -4.46 14.54 25.40
CA TYR A 305 -3.66 13.46 24.81
C TYR A 305 -2.16 13.61 25.12
N GLU A 306 -1.29 13.33 24.15
CA GLU A 306 0.17 13.38 24.29
C GLU A 306 0.71 14.79 24.53
N ARG A 307 -0.10 15.82 24.27
CA ARG A 307 0.22 17.22 24.56
C ARG A 307 -0.29 17.69 25.92
N GLY A 308 -1.06 16.84 26.59
CA GLY A 308 -1.57 17.05 27.93
C GLY A 308 -0.48 16.95 28.98
N PRO A 309 -0.79 17.32 30.23
CA PRO A 309 0.17 17.34 31.33
C PRO A 309 0.73 15.95 31.67
N LEU A 310 0.05 14.87 31.32
CA LEU A 310 0.51 13.50 31.57
C LEU A 310 1.60 13.02 30.59
N GLY A 311 1.65 13.58 29.39
CA GLY A 311 2.50 13.07 28.30
C GLY A 311 2.03 11.72 27.77
N LEU A 312 2.98 10.92 27.25
CA LEU A 312 2.72 9.61 26.66
C LEU A 312 2.49 8.51 27.71
N PRO A 313 1.70 7.46 27.39
CA PRO A 313 1.66 6.25 28.20
C PRO A 313 3.03 5.56 28.25
N THR A 314 3.38 5.00 29.40
CA THR A 314 4.60 4.21 29.63
C THR A 314 4.30 2.74 29.95
N SER A 315 3.02 2.39 30.12
CA SER A 315 2.54 1.02 30.28
C SER A 315 1.22 0.80 29.53
N ALA A 316 0.83 -0.46 29.35
CA ALA A 316 -0.56 -0.81 29.12
C ALA A 316 -1.37 -0.65 30.42
N GLU A 317 -2.69 -0.82 30.33
CA GLU A 317 -3.57 -0.92 31.49
C GLU A 317 -3.13 -2.07 32.42
N ILE A 318 -2.94 -1.75 33.68
CA ILE A 318 -2.68 -2.68 34.79
C ILE A 318 -4.03 -2.98 35.43
N GLN A 319 -4.43 -4.25 35.37
CA GLN A 319 -5.71 -4.71 35.87
C GLN A 319 -5.60 -5.06 37.36
N GLU A 320 -6.27 -4.29 38.22
CA GLU A 320 -6.42 -4.58 39.65
C GLU A 320 -7.90 -4.91 39.97
N PRO A 321 -8.19 -5.53 41.13
CA PRO A 321 -9.56 -5.93 41.47
C PRO A 321 -10.56 -4.76 41.49
N GLU A 322 -10.15 -3.63 42.08
CA GLU A 322 -11.00 -2.43 42.17
C GLU A 322 -10.64 -1.37 41.11
N TRP A 323 -9.38 -1.36 40.67
CA TRP A 323 -8.83 -0.31 39.83
C TRP A 323 -8.38 -0.83 38.47
N ILE A 324 -8.36 0.06 37.49
CA ILE A 324 -7.54 -0.09 36.29
C ILE A 324 -6.58 1.08 36.32
N VAL A 325 -5.27 0.81 36.29
CA VAL A 325 -4.23 1.83 36.41
C VAL A 325 -3.40 1.87 35.14
N GLN A 326 -3.02 3.06 34.68
CA GLN A 326 -2.09 3.21 33.57
C GLN A 326 -1.06 4.29 33.89
N ASN A 327 0.20 3.98 33.61
CA ASN A 327 1.31 4.89 33.83
C ASN A 327 1.54 5.77 32.60
N PHE A 328 1.90 7.02 32.86
CA PHE A 328 2.26 8.03 31.88
C PHE A 328 3.60 8.66 32.26
N GLN A 329 4.21 9.42 31.36
CA GLN A 329 5.52 10.05 31.57
C GLN A 329 5.54 10.97 32.80
N HIS A 330 4.43 11.65 33.09
CA HIS A 330 4.34 12.66 34.14
C HIS A 330 3.24 12.36 35.18
N GLY A 331 2.78 11.11 35.26
CA GLY A 331 1.76 10.74 36.22
C GLY A 331 1.08 9.41 35.95
N THR A 332 -0.07 9.21 36.57
CA THR A 332 -0.91 8.01 36.40
C THR A 332 -2.37 8.38 36.22
N LEU A 333 -3.10 7.53 35.50
CA LEU A 333 -4.57 7.52 35.51
C LEU A 333 -5.06 6.22 36.16
N SER A 334 -5.97 6.34 37.10
CA SER A 334 -6.58 5.21 37.81
C SER A 334 -8.10 5.28 37.70
N PHE A 335 -8.70 4.32 37.03
CA PHE A 335 -10.15 4.16 36.91
C PHE A 335 -10.68 3.24 38.03
N ASN A 336 -11.61 3.74 38.84
CA ASN A 336 -12.31 2.94 39.86
C ASN A 336 -13.51 2.23 39.24
N ARG A 337 -13.57 0.90 39.35
CA ARG A 337 -14.66 0.08 38.79
C ARG A 337 -16.01 0.26 39.52
N GLN A 338 -15.99 0.61 40.80
CA GLN A 338 -17.20 0.76 41.61
C GLN A 338 -17.87 2.12 41.40
N THR A 339 -17.07 3.19 41.43
CA THR A 339 -17.59 4.57 41.32
C THR A 339 -17.62 5.08 39.87
N SER A 340 -16.99 4.36 38.94
CA SER A 340 -16.80 4.79 37.55
C SER A 340 -16.05 6.12 37.38
N THR A 341 -15.24 6.50 38.36
CA THR A 341 -14.42 7.73 38.34
C THR A 341 -13.01 7.45 37.87
N VAL A 342 -12.43 8.38 37.11
CA VAL A 342 -10.99 8.37 36.79
C VAL A 342 -10.29 9.41 37.65
N VAL A 343 -9.21 8.99 38.31
CA VAL A 343 -8.34 9.86 39.10
C VAL A 343 -7.01 10.00 38.38
N ALA A 344 -6.57 11.23 38.16
CA ALA A 344 -5.22 11.53 37.70
C ALA A 344 -4.33 11.89 38.87
N VAL A 345 -3.14 11.30 38.93
CA VAL A 345 -2.08 11.70 39.87
C VAL A 345 -0.93 12.29 39.07
N MET A 346 -0.68 13.59 39.27
CA MET A 346 0.42 14.33 38.64
C MET A 346 1.20 15.06 39.73
N ASP A 347 2.53 14.93 39.73
CA ASP A 347 3.40 15.52 40.77
C ASP A 347 2.95 15.23 42.22
N GLY A 348 2.37 14.05 42.45
CA GLY A 348 1.85 13.63 43.76
C GLY A 348 0.47 14.21 44.12
N VAL A 349 -0.14 15.02 43.26
CA VAL A 349 -1.47 15.61 43.47
C VAL A 349 -2.52 14.79 42.75
N ALA A 350 -3.48 14.23 43.51
CA ALA A 350 -4.62 13.50 42.97
C ALA A 350 -5.77 14.45 42.62
N SER A 351 -6.33 14.30 41.41
CA SER A 351 -7.50 15.04 40.95
C SER A 351 -8.46 14.13 40.18
N VAL A 352 -9.77 14.32 40.37
CA VAL A 352 -10.77 13.58 39.61
C VAL A 352 -10.87 14.18 38.21
N VAL A 353 -10.69 13.34 37.19
CA VAL A 353 -10.86 13.76 35.79
C VAL A 353 -12.35 13.76 35.46
N PRO A 354 -12.91 14.90 34.99
CA PRO A 354 -14.31 14.94 34.58
C PRO A 354 -14.59 13.94 33.45
N PRO A 355 -15.79 13.33 33.42
CA PRO A 355 -16.18 12.47 32.32
C PRO A 355 -16.20 13.26 31.00
N PRO A 356 -16.03 12.58 29.84
CA PRO A 356 -16.11 13.24 28.54
C PRO A 356 -17.46 13.93 28.34
N PRO A 357 -17.52 15.01 27.53
CA PRO A 357 -18.78 15.61 27.11
C PRO A 357 -19.72 14.58 26.45
N ALA A 358 -21.02 14.85 26.42
CA ALA A 358 -22.03 13.96 25.84
C ALA A 358 -21.81 13.64 24.34
N GLY A 359 -20.97 14.43 23.64
CA GLY A 359 -20.53 14.17 22.26
C GLY A 359 -19.35 13.20 22.11
N GLY A 360 -18.88 12.60 23.21
CA GLY A 360 -17.70 11.74 23.24
C GLY A 360 -16.41 12.48 23.62
N PRO A 361 -15.27 11.77 23.76
CA PRO A 361 -13.98 12.41 23.96
C PRO A 361 -13.67 13.37 22.79
N PRO A 362 -12.93 14.47 23.04
CA PRO A 362 -12.56 15.39 21.96
C PRO A 362 -11.87 14.59 20.86
N MET A 363 -12.39 14.64 19.62
CA MET A 363 -11.71 13.99 18.51
C MET A 363 -10.30 14.58 18.43
N GLN A 364 -9.28 13.73 18.39
CA GLN A 364 -7.93 14.17 18.06
C GLN A 364 -8.00 14.73 16.64
N LEU A 365 -8.12 16.07 16.54
CA LEU A 365 -8.23 16.77 15.27
C LEU A 365 -6.99 16.40 14.47
N GLU A 366 -7.18 15.53 13.48
CA GLU A 366 -6.22 15.30 12.41
C GLU A 366 -5.83 16.68 11.92
N ARG A 367 -4.54 17.02 12.02
CA ARG A 367 -4.01 18.12 11.22
C ARG A 367 -4.03 17.65 9.77
N PHE A 368 -5.20 17.64 9.15
CA PHE A 368 -5.28 18.06 7.77
C PHE A 368 -4.70 19.47 7.78
N SER A 369 -3.45 19.59 7.33
CA SER A 369 -3.11 20.84 6.67
C SER A 369 -4.13 20.93 5.54
N ALA A 370 -5.12 21.82 5.69
CA ALA A 370 -5.99 22.15 4.58
C ALA A 370 -5.08 22.35 3.37
N ALA A 371 -5.38 21.66 2.27
CA ALA A 371 -4.73 21.92 1.00
C ALA A 371 -4.76 23.44 0.84
N ARG A 372 -3.58 24.07 0.92
CA ARG A 372 -3.45 25.47 0.55
C ARG A 372 -3.81 25.47 -0.92
N ASN A 373 -5.05 25.81 -1.24
CA ASN A 373 -5.40 26.24 -2.57
C ASN A 373 -4.49 27.45 -2.86
N PRO A 374 -3.56 27.37 -3.82
CA PRO A 374 -3.03 28.58 -4.40
C PRO A 374 -4.17 29.13 -5.25
N VAL A 375 -4.89 30.09 -4.68
CA VAL A 375 -5.70 31.03 -5.44
C VAL A 375 -4.72 31.96 -6.13
N ILE A 376 -4.57 31.79 -7.46
CA ILE A 376 -4.88 32.70 -8.58
C ILE A 376 -4.18 32.14 -9.82
#